data_AF-A0A8S3BAP1-F1
#
_entry.id   AF-A0A8S3BAP1-F1
#
_cell.length_a   1.000
_cell.length_b   1.000
_cell.length_c   1.000
_cell.angle_alpha   90.00
_cell.angle_beta   90.00
_cell.angle_gamma   90.00
#
_symmetry.space_group_name_H-M   'P 1'
#
loop_
_entity.id
_entity.type
_entity.pdbx_description
1 polymer ?
#
loop_
_entity_poly.entity_id
_entity_poly.type
_entity_poly.pdbx_seq_one_letter_code
_entity_poly.pdbx_strand_id
1 'polypeptide(L)' 'MFDTQTIPQADAYVMKHIIHDWDDDQAINILKSIRTATNGKPTTIFIIDVVVLPGTEENK' A
#
# COMPACT_ATOMS: atom_id res chain seq x y z
N MET A 1 10.77 0.80 -11.25
CA MET A 1 9.31 0.96 -11.31
C MET A 1 8.69 -0.42 -11.07
N PHE A 2 7.66 -0.53 -10.21
CA PHE A 2 7.06 -1.83 -9.87
C PHE A 2 6.47 -2.49 -11.13
N ASP A 3 7.06 -3.59 -11.57
CA ASP A 3 6.57 -4.35 -12.71
C ASP A 3 5.43 -5.26 -12.26
N THR A 4 4.23 -5.01 -12.80
CA THR A 4 3.02 -5.77 -12.47
C THR A 4 3.14 -7.25 -12.83
N GLN A 5 3.99 -7.61 -13.80
CA GLN A 5 4.23 -9.01 -14.20
C GLN A 5 4.99 -9.82 -13.14
N THR A 6 5.63 -9.14 -12.17
CA THR A 6 6.40 -9.79 -11.11
C THR A 6 5.60 -9.99 -9.82
N ILE A 7 4.37 -9.46 -9.74
CA ILE A 7 3.53 -9.57 -8.54
C ILE A 7 2.82 -10.94 -8.55
N PRO A 8 3.11 -11.83 -7.59
CA PRO A 8 2.52 -13.16 -7.56
C PRO A 8 1.03 -13.08 -7.22
N GLN A 9 0.23 -13.95 -7.83
CA GLN A 9 -1.16 -14.17 -7.39
C GLN A 9 -1.14 -14.63 -5.93
N ALA A 10 -1.87 -13.93 -5.06
CA ALA A 10 -1.93 -14.25 -3.64
C ALA A 10 -3.33 -13.99 -3.08
N ASP A 11 -3.68 -14.71 -2.01
CA ASP A 11 -4.93 -14.49 -1.26
C ASP A 11 -4.86 -13.20 -0.42
N ALA A 12 -3.64 -12.79 -0.05
CA ALA A 12 -3.37 -11.53 0.63
C ALA A 12 -1.96 -11.01 0.35
N TYR A 13 -1.80 -9.69 0.44
CA TYR A 13 -0.49 -9.02 0.40
C TYR A 13 -0.23 -8.33 1.74
N VAL A 14 0.99 -8.43 2.26
CA VAL A 14 1.40 -7.77 3.51
C VAL A 14 2.51 -6.78 3.20
N MET A 15 2.32 -5.51 3.59
CA MET A 15 3.32 -4.45 3.47
C MET A 15 3.58 -3.90 4.86
N LYS A 16 4.80 -4.07 5.37
CA LYS A 16 5.20 -3.64 6.71
C LYS A 16 6.36 -2.66 6.64
N HIS A 17 6.15 -1.41 7.05
CA HIS A 17 7.15 -0.33 6.92
C HIS A 17 7.66 -0.20 5.49
N ILE A 18 6.70 -0.07 4.57
CA ILE A 18 6.96 -0.05 3.15
C ILE A 18 6.27 1.17 2.57
N ILE A 19 4.93 1.23 2.61
CA ILE A 19 4.17 2.18 1.76
C ILE A 19 4.48 3.66 2.05
N HIS A 20 5.01 3.98 3.23
CA HIS A 20 5.41 5.33 3.62
C HIS A 20 6.69 5.88 2.97
N ASP A 21 7.44 5.05 2.24
CA ASP A 21 8.71 5.45 1.60
C ASP A 21 8.47 6.26 0.31
N TRP A 22 7.22 6.30 -0.14
CA TRP A 22 6.80 6.87 -1.42
C TRP A 22 5.82 8.02 -1.23
N ASP A 23 5.84 8.94 -2.19
CA ASP A 23 4.80 9.96 -2.31
C ASP A 23 3.45 9.34 -2.73
N ASP A 24 2.40 10.16 -2.68
CA ASP A 24 1.03 9.74 -2.97
C ASP A 24 0.88 9.09 -4.35
N ASP A 25 1.47 9.68 -5.40
CA ASP A 25 1.34 9.17 -6.77
C ASP A 25 2.02 7.81 -6.92
N GLN A 26 3.19 7.65 -6.32
CA GLN A 26 3.93 6.40 -6.29
C GLN A 26 3.19 5.33 -5.47
N ALA A 27 2.68 5.67 -4.29
CA ALA A 27 1.90 4.78 -3.45
C ALA A 27 0.61 4.31 -4.17
N ILE A 28 -0.09 5.21 -4.85
CA ILE A 28 -1.26 4.88 -5.68
C ILE A 28 -0.88 3.89 -6.78
N ASN A 29 0.25 4.10 -7.46
CA ASN A 29 0.71 3.21 -8.52
C ASN A 29 1.05 1.80 -8.00
N ILE A 30 1.63 1.69 -6.81
CA ILE A 30 1.88 0.40 -6.14
C ILE A 30 0.56 -0.32 -5.87
N LEU A 31 -0.40 0.35 -5.25
CA LEU A 31 -1.69 -0.25 -4.89
C LEU A 31 -2.51 -0.66 -6.14
N LYS A 32 -2.47 0.15 -7.21
CA LYS A 32 -3.09 -0.19 -8.51
C LYS A 32 -2.43 -1.41 -9.15
N SER A 33 -1.11 -1.52 -9.07
CA SER A 33 -0.35 -2.65 -9.60
C SER A 33 -0.77 -3.96 -8.93
N ILE A 34 -0.89 -3.95 -7.59
CA ILE A 34 -1.40 -5.09 -6.82
C ILE A 34 -2.84 -5.41 -7.24
N ARG A 35 -3.73 -4.41 -7.34
CA ARG A 35 -5.12 -4.62 -7.79
C ARG A 35 -5.21 -5.25 -9.19
N THR A 36 -4.38 -4.81 -10.13
CA THR A 36 -4.34 -5.43 -11.48
C THR A 36 -3.87 -6.87 -11.38
N ALA A 37 -2.88 -7.15 -10.55
CA ALA A 37 -2.37 -8.50 -10.34
C ALA A 37 -3.42 -9.46 -9.74
N THR A 38 -4.44 -9.00 -9.01
CA THR A 38 -5.46 -9.92 -8.47
C THR A 38 -6.45 -10.45 -9.52
N ASN A 39 -6.42 -9.94 -10.76
CA ASN A 39 -7.34 -10.33 -11.83
C ASN A 39 -8.83 -10.29 -11.40
N GLY A 40 -9.20 -9.31 -10.58
CA GLY A 40 -10.57 -9.13 -10.10
C GLY A 40 -10.98 -10.06 -8.95
N LYS A 41 -10.08 -10.90 -8.44
CA LYS A 41 -10.35 -11.68 -7.22
C LYS A 41 -10.43 -10.75 -6.01
N PRO A 42 -11.35 -11.02 -5.06
CA PRO A 42 -11.30 -10.40 -3.75
C PRO A 42 -9.98 -10.71 -3.07
N THR A 43 -9.23 -9.69 -2.70
CA THR A 43 -7.92 -9.81 -2.05
C THR A 43 -7.78 -8.73 -1.00
N THR A 44 -7.19 -9.08 0.14
CA THR A 44 -6.92 -8.15 1.22
C THR A 44 -5.46 -7.72 1.19
N ILE A 45 -5.23 -6.42 1.39
CA ILE A 45 -3.90 -5.86 1.60
C ILE A 45 -3.79 -5.46 3.06
N PHE A 46 -2.82 -6.03 3.77
CA PHE A 46 -2.47 -5.65 5.14
C PHE A 46 -1.36 -4.61 5.10
N ILE A 47 -1.68 -3.39 5.53
CA ILE A 47 -0.71 -2.32 5.69
C ILE A 47 -0.37 -2.21 7.17
N ILE A 48 0.90 -2.43 7.51
CA ILE A 48 1.43 -2.34 8.86
C ILE A 48 2.40 -1.17 8.88
N ASP A 49 1.88 -0.01 9.25
CA ASP A 49 2.68 1.21 9.30
C ASP A 49 2.29 2.12 10.47
N VAL A 50 3.17 3.09 10.72
CA VAL A 50 2.90 4.14 11.71
C VAL A 50 1.82 5.06 11.15
N VAL A 51 0.70 5.16 11.84
CA VAL A 51 -0.33 6.15 11.55
C VAL A 51 -0.01 7.39 12.37
N VAL A 52 0.39 8.46 11.69
CA VAL A 52 0.52 9.77 12.32
C VAL A 52 -0.89 10.29 12.56
N LEU A 53 -1.29 10.36 13.82
CA LEU A 53 -2.57 10.96 14.18
C LEU A 53 -2.52 12.46 13.89
N PRO A 54 -3.66 13.07 13.51
CA PRO A 54 -3.75 14.52 13.48
C PRO A 54 -3.24 15.07 14.81
N GLY A 55 -2.37 16.08 14.75
CA GLY A 55 -1.98 16.78 15.97
C GLY A 55 -3.24 17.27 16.67
N THR A 56 -3.45 16.89 17.93
CA THR A 56 -4.19 17.79 18.81
C THR A 56 -3.36 19.06 18.84
N GLU A 57 -3.90 20.16 18.32
CA GLU A 57 -3.34 21.49 18.50
C GLU A 57 -3.30 21.78 20.02
N GLU A 58 -2.33 21.23 20.72
CA GLU A 58 -2.02 21.55 22.10
C GLU A 58 -0.63 22.17 22.13
N ASN A 59 -0.64 23.50 22.24
CA ASN A 59 0.45 24.44 22.56
C ASN A 59 1.31 24.86 21.35
N LYS A 60 1.35 26.14 20.94
CA LYS A 60 1.33 27.41 21.68
C LYS A 60 0.87 28.58 20.81
#